data_AF-A0A1I7W5L7-F1
#
_entry.id   AF-A0A1I7W5L7-F1
#
_cell.length_a   1.000
_cell.length_b   1.000
_cell.length_c   1.000
_cell.angle_alpha   90.00
_cell.angle_beta   90.00
_cell.angle_gamma   90.00
#
_symmetry.space_group_name_H-M   'P 1'
#
loop_
_entity.id
_entity.type
_entity.pdbx_description
1 polymer ?
#
loop_
_entity_poly.entity_id
_entity_poly.type
_entity_poly.pdbx_seq_one_letter_code
_entity_poly.pdbx_strand_id
1 'polypeptide(L)'
;MNHGPINLIWMDIRSSFGSHVTMSLDNHLFNLKFASKELQRNSKKCEKEEKAEKTKLTNAIKKGNMEVAQVHAENAIRKKNEALNYLRMSARIDAVAARVQTAATQKRVTQSMSGVVKAMESALRSMNLEKVQNLMDRFEKDFENLDVQSATMEGSMTATTTLNAPQAQVNALIQEAADKAGLELNMEMPSTASIGGKVSTSAAENDELTQRLAALRQN
;
A
#
# COMPACT_ATOMS: atom_id res chain seq x y z
N MET A 1 42.75 29.01 33.20
CA MET A 1 42.79 27.84 32.27
C MET A 1 41.50 27.84 31.48
N ASN A 2 41.61 28.13 30.19
CA ASN A 2 40.53 28.51 29.28
C ASN A 2 40.08 27.26 28.51
N HIS A 3 38.97 26.62 28.89
CA HIS A 3 38.45 25.44 28.19
C HIS A 3 37.54 25.85 27.01
N GLY A 4 38.20 26.12 25.87
CA GLY A 4 37.88 25.60 24.53
C GLY A 4 36.47 25.77 23.92
N PRO A 5 36.29 26.62 22.89
CA PRO A 5 35.09 26.67 22.03
C PRO A 5 34.99 25.52 20.99
N ILE A 6 35.81 24.48 21.12
CA ILE A 6 36.01 23.43 20.10
C ILE A 6 34.84 22.43 20.05
N ASN A 7 34.10 22.27 21.15
CA ASN A 7 32.99 21.29 21.22
C ASN A 7 31.73 21.73 20.46
N LEU A 8 31.51 23.04 20.28
CA LEU A 8 30.36 23.57 19.52
C LEU A 8 30.54 23.41 18.00
N ILE A 9 31.77 23.57 17.50
CA ILE A 9 32.07 23.48 16.06
C ILE A 9 31.89 22.04 15.54
N TRP A 10 32.26 21.03 16.33
CA TRP A 10 32.06 19.62 15.96
C TRP A 10 30.60 19.16 15.99
N MET A 11 29.76 19.79 16.82
CA MET A 11 28.33 19.48 16.90
C MET A 11 27.55 20.09 15.73
N ASP A 12 27.93 21.31 15.29
CA ASP A 12 27.34 21.98 14.13
C ASP A 12 27.73 21.33 12.80
N ILE A 13 28.97 20.81 12.66
CA ILE A 13 29.39 20.08 11.45
C ILE A 13 28.61 18.76 11.29
N ARG A 14 28.31 18.07 12.39
CA ARG A 14 27.51 16.82 12.37
C ARG A 14 26.02 17.09 12.10
N SER A 15 25.49 18.22 12.56
CA SER A 15 24.09 18.64 12.34
C SER A 15 23.88 19.16 10.91
N SER A 16 24.80 20.00 10.41
CA SER A 16 24.75 20.59 9.07
C SER A 16 24.98 19.58 7.95
N PHE A 17 25.69 18.48 8.20
CA PHE A 17 25.86 17.40 7.21
C PHE A 17 24.62 16.50 7.08
N GLY A 18 23.77 16.44 8.12
CA GLY A 18 22.56 15.63 8.14
C GLY A 18 21.37 16.27 7.43
N SER A 19 21.22 17.60 7.54
CA SER A 19 20.09 18.38 7.00
C SER A 19 20.23 18.74 5.52
N HIS A 20 21.45 18.96 5.01
CA HIS A 20 21.68 19.27 3.60
C HIS A 20 21.38 18.07 2.67
N VAL A 21 21.60 16.85 3.17
CA VAL A 21 21.39 15.61 2.40
C VAL A 21 19.90 15.22 2.32
N THR A 22 19.07 15.54 3.32
CA THR A 22 17.63 15.24 3.28
C THR A 22 16.89 16.15 2.31
N MET A 23 17.19 17.46 2.31
CA MET A 23 16.71 18.42 1.31
C MET A 23 17.12 18.01 -0.11
N SER A 24 18.35 17.51 -0.29
CA SER A 24 18.79 16.99 -1.59
C SER A 24 18.00 15.77 -2.04
N LEU A 25 17.76 14.79 -1.16
CA LEU A 25 17.13 13.52 -1.54
C LEU A 25 15.64 13.67 -1.83
N ASP A 26 14.92 14.51 -1.09
CA ASP A 26 13.51 14.84 -1.36
C ASP A 26 13.35 15.64 -2.68
N ASN A 27 14.27 16.56 -2.98
CA ASN A 27 14.30 17.28 -4.26
C ASN A 27 14.58 16.34 -5.44
N HIS A 28 15.54 15.41 -5.30
CA HIS A 28 15.81 14.41 -6.33
C HIS A 28 14.63 13.46 -6.52
N LEU A 29 13.95 13.08 -5.45
CA LEU A 29 12.73 12.26 -5.52
C LEU A 29 11.60 12.97 -6.26
N PHE A 30 11.40 14.28 -6.02
CA PHE A 30 10.45 15.10 -6.76
C PHE A 30 10.80 15.12 -8.26
N ASN A 31 12.06 15.38 -8.60
CA ASN A 31 12.53 15.40 -9.99
C ASN A 31 12.34 14.06 -10.69
N LEU A 32 12.59 12.92 -10.02
CA LEU A 32 12.37 11.59 -10.57
C LEU A 32 10.88 11.32 -10.84
N LYS A 33 10.00 11.65 -9.88
CA LYS A 33 8.54 11.52 -10.06
C LYS A 33 8.03 12.41 -11.20
N PHE A 34 8.56 13.63 -11.30
CA PHE A 34 8.22 14.55 -12.38
C PHE A 34 8.66 14.01 -13.74
N ALA A 35 9.93 13.58 -13.86
CA ALA A 35 10.47 13.00 -15.08
C ALA A 35 9.71 11.73 -15.52
N SER A 36 9.35 10.84 -14.58
CA SER A 36 8.50 9.68 -14.86
C SER A 36 7.17 10.11 -15.50
N LYS A 37 6.50 11.10 -14.92
CA LYS A 37 5.20 11.59 -15.39
C LYS A 37 5.31 12.32 -16.73
N GLU A 38 6.40 13.04 -16.96
CA GLU A 38 6.71 13.66 -18.24
C GLU A 38 6.92 12.61 -19.34
N LEU A 39 7.65 11.55 -19.06
CA LEU A 39 7.84 10.43 -20.00
C LEU A 39 6.53 9.71 -20.30
N GLN A 40 5.65 9.52 -19.31
CA GLN A 40 4.30 8.99 -19.55
C GLN A 40 3.47 9.90 -20.47
N ARG A 41 3.58 11.23 -20.31
CA ARG A 41 2.93 12.20 -21.21
C ARG A 41 3.50 12.12 -22.62
N ASN A 42 4.81 12.02 -22.76
CA ASN A 42 5.48 11.88 -24.05
C ASN A 42 5.10 10.56 -24.75
N SER A 43 4.99 9.46 -23.99
CA SER A 43 4.47 8.18 -24.50
C SER A 43 3.05 8.34 -25.07
N LYS A 44 2.13 8.93 -24.30
CA LYS A 44 0.75 9.20 -24.76
C LYS A 44 0.70 10.14 -25.98
N LYS A 45 1.63 11.10 -26.07
CA LYS A 45 1.75 11.97 -27.24
C LYS A 45 2.15 11.18 -28.49
N CYS A 46 3.17 10.32 -28.37
CA CYS A 46 3.58 9.42 -29.46
C CYS A 46 2.45 8.46 -29.87
N GLU A 47 1.64 7.94 -28.95
CA GLU A 47 0.46 7.11 -29.28
C GLU A 47 -0.61 7.89 -30.06
N LYS A 48 -0.82 9.18 -29.75
CA LYS A 48 -1.72 10.03 -30.52
C LYS A 48 -1.19 10.28 -31.93
N GLU A 49 0.09 10.57 -32.06
CA GLU A 49 0.77 10.74 -33.35
C GLU A 49 0.71 9.43 -34.17
N GLU A 50 0.92 8.27 -33.55
CA GLU A 50 0.78 6.96 -34.18
C GLU A 50 -0.62 6.73 -34.77
N LYS A 51 -1.68 7.05 -34.02
CA LYS A 51 -3.06 6.97 -34.50
C LYS A 51 -3.31 7.92 -35.67
N ALA A 52 -2.80 9.14 -35.60
CA ALA A 52 -2.93 10.10 -36.71
C ALA A 52 -2.24 9.60 -37.99
N GLU A 53 -1.03 9.02 -37.88
CA GLU A 53 -0.32 8.44 -39.02
C GLU A 53 -1.05 7.20 -39.59
N LYS A 54 -1.68 6.37 -38.75
CA LYS A 54 -2.55 5.28 -39.23
C LYS A 54 -3.77 5.79 -40.00
N THR A 55 -4.38 6.90 -39.58
CA THR A 55 -5.48 7.52 -40.34
C THR A 55 -5.00 8.07 -41.69
N LYS A 56 -3.80 8.67 -41.74
CA LYS A 56 -3.19 9.11 -43.00
C LYS A 56 -2.85 7.94 -43.91
N LEU A 57 -2.33 6.84 -43.35
CA LEU A 57 -2.07 5.59 -44.06
C LEU A 57 -3.33 5.05 -44.75
N THR A 58 -4.44 4.92 -44.01
CA THR A 58 -5.69 4.41 -44.61
C THR A 58 -6.22 5.33 -45.71
N ASN A 59 -6.07 6.64 -45.55
CA ASN A 59 -6.43 7.61 -46.58
C ASN A 59 -5.52 7.53 -47.81
N ALA A 60 -4.22 7.30 -47.64
CA ALA A 60 -3.27 7.13 -48.75
C ALA A 60 -3.55 5.85 -49.55
N ILE A 61 -3.87 4.75 -48.87
CA ILE A 61 -4.28 3.48 -49.49
C ILE A 61 -5.54 3.66 -50.32
N LYS A 62 -6.57 4.35 -49.79
CA LYS A 62 -7.81 4.63 -50.54
C LYS A 62 -7.58 5.45 -51.82
N LYS A 63 -6.54 6.27 -51.84
CA LYS A 63 -6.16 7.09 -53.01
C LYS A 63 -5.26 6.34 -54.00
N GLY A 64 -4.85 5.11 -53.70
CA GLY A 64 -3.95 4.31 -54.56
C GLY A 64 -2.47 4.70 -54.49
N ASN A 65 -2.07 5.64 -53.62
CA ASN A 65 -0.68 6.08 -53.50
C ASN A 65 0.10 5.19 -52.54
N MET A 66 0.60 4.05 -53.04
CA MET A 66 1.32 3.06 -52.24
C MET A 66 2.64 3.58 -51.65
N GLU A 67 3.40 4.41 -52.36
CA GLU A 67 4.66 4.97 -51.85
C GLU A 67 4.42 5.85 -50.61
N VAL A 68 3.40 6.71 -50.66
CA VAL A 68 3.01 7.58 -49.53
C VAL A 68 2.45 6.76 -48.37
N ALA A 69 1.69 5.70 -48.67
CA ALA A 69 1.21 4.77 -47.66
C ALA A 69 2.38 4.10 -46.92
N GLN A 70 3.43 3.67 -47.62
CA GLN A 70 4.59 3.06 -47.00
C GLN A 70 5.29 3.99 -46.01
N VAL A 71 5.47 5.27 -46.37
CA VAL A 71 6.06 6.27 -45.46
C VAL A 71 5.21 6.49 -44.20
N HIS A 72 3.88 6.55 -44.33
CA HIS A 72 2.99 6.68 -43.17
C HIS A 72 2.99 5.42 -42.28
N ALA A 73 3.10 4.23 -42.88
CA ALA A 73 3.22 2.98 -42.14
C ALA A 73 4.52 2.92 -41.32
N GLU A 74 5.66 3.25 -41.94
CA GLU A 74 6.95 3.31 -41.26
C GLU A 74 6.94 4.33 -40.10
N ASN A 75 6.38 5.52 -40.33
CA ASN A 75 6.23 6.53 -39.28
C ASN A 75 5.33 6.06 -38.13
N ALA A 76 4.23 5.37 -38.42
CA ALA A 76 3.36 4.81 -37.40
C ALA A 76 4.10 3.76 -36.55
N ILE A 77 4.85 2.84 -37.16
CA ILE A 77 5.64 1.83 -36.45
C ILE A 77 6.72 2.50 -35.59
N ARG A 78 7.44 3.48 -36.14
CA ARG A 78 8.44 4.25 -35.40
C ARG A 78 7.83 4.92 -34.17
N LYS A 79 6.69 5.60 -34.32
CA LYS A 79 5.99 6.26 -33.21
C LYS A 79 5.48 5.29 -32.15
N LYS A 80 5.01 4.11 -32.55
CA LYS A 80 4.66 3.02 -31.62
C LYS A 80 5.88 2.58 -30.80
N ASN A 81 7.03 2.41 -31.44
CA ASN A 81 8.26 2.00 -30.76
C ASN A 81 8.78 3.09 -29.81
N GLU A 82 8.74 4.37 -30.22
CA GLU A 82 9.05 5.52 -29.36
C GLU A 82 8.12 5.53 -28.12
N ALA A 83 6.81 5.35 -28.31
CA ALA A 83 5.84 5.32 -27.21
C ALA A 83 6.14 4.21 -26.19
N LEU A 84 6.45 3.00 -26.68
CA LEU A 84 6.82 1.87 -25.83
C LEU A 84 8.13 2.11 -25.08
N ASN A 85 9.12 2.73 -25.73
CA ASN A 85 10.39 3.06 -25.09
C ASN A 85 10.19 4.08 -23.96
N TYR A 86 9.42 5.15 -24.21
CA TYR A 86 9.09 6.12 -23.17
C TYR A 86 8.30 5.48 -22.01
N LEU A 87 7.35 4.60 -22.30
CA LEU A 87 6.59 3.89 -21.27
C LEU A 87 7.49 3.02 -20.40
N ARG A 88 8.36 2.22 -21.02
CA ARG A 88 9.34 1.37 -20.31
C ARG A 88 10.29 2.20 -19.45
N MET A 89 10.79 3.31 -19.98
CA MET A 89 11.68 4.20 -19.22
C MET A 89 10.94 4.87 -18.06
N SER A 90 9.69 5.29 -18.25
CA SER A 90 8.87 5.85 -17.17
C SER A 90 8.64 4.85 -16.04
N ALA A 91 8.30 3.59 -16.37
CA ALA A 91 8.09 2.54 -15.37
C ALA A 91 9.37 2.25 -14.57
N ARG A 92 10.53 2.26 -15.24
CA ARG A 92 11.83 2.09 -14.57
C ARG A 92 12.13 3.25 -13.61
N ILE A 93 11.91 4.49 -14.04
CA ILE A 93 12.13 5.68 -13.20
C ILE A 93 11.16 5.70 -12.03
N ASP A 94 9.91 5.32 -12.23
CA ASP A 94 8.91 5.23 -11.17
C ASP A 94 9.29 4.20 -10.10
N ALA A 95 9.78 3.02 -10.53
CA ALA A 95 10.29 2.01 -9.63
C ALA A 95 11.52 2.50 -8.82
N VAL A 96 12.42 3.26 -9.46
CA VAL A 96 13.56 3.88 -8.77
C VAL A 96 13.08 4.93 -7.78
N ALA A 97 12.13 5.79 -8.16
CA ALA A 97 11.53 6.80 -7.29
C ALA A 97 10.86 6.16 -6.06
N ALA A 98 10.16 5.05 -6.23
CA ALA A 98 9.55 4.30 -5.12
C ALA A 98 10.61 3.79 -4.13
N ARG A 99 11.73 3.24 -4.63
CA ARG A 99 12.85 2.81 -3.78
C ARG A 99 13.49 3.97 -3.04
N VAL A 100 13.70 5.10 -3.72
CA VAL A 100 14.24 6.33 -3.11
C VAL A 100 13.30 6.88 -2.03
N GLN A 101 11.98 6.85 -2.26
CA GLN A 101 10.97 7.23 -1.26
C GLN A 101 11.05 6.36 -0.01
N THR A 102 11.16 5.03 -0.17
CA THR A 102 11.33 4.10 0.95
C THR A 102 12.60 4.41 1.72
N ALA A 103 13.72 4.61 1.02
CA ALA A 103 14.99 4.97 1.65
C ALA A 103 14.92 6.32 2.39
N ALA A 104 14.24 7.32 1.83
CA ALA A 104 14.02 8.61 2.48
C ALA A 104 13.22 8.47 3.78
N THR A 105 12.13 7.70 3.75
CA THR A 105 11.31 7.43 4.92
C THR A 105 12.08 6.62 5.97
N GLN A 106 12.80 5.58 5.56
CA GLN A 106 13.62 4.78 6.45
C GLN A 106 14.70 5.63 7.12
N LYS A 107 15.36 6.53 6.37
CA LYS A 107 16.31 7.50 6.92
C LYS A 107 15.67 8.41 7.97
N ARG A 108 14.47 8.94 7.73
CA ARG A 108 13.73 9.75 8.71
C ARG A 108 13.40 8.95 9.98
N VAL A 109 12.94 7.71 9.84
CA VAL A 109 12.68 6.81 10.97
C VAL A 109 13.97 6.56 11.76
N THR A 110 15.09 6.25 11.11
CA THR A 110 16.38 6.06 11.77
C THR A 110 16.85 7.33 12.50
N GLN A 111 16.67 8.51 11.91
CA GLN A 111 17.01 9.78 12.56
C GLN A 111 16.15 10.03 13.81
N SER A 112 14.83 9.84 13.72
CA SER A 112 13.93 9.94 14.88
C SER A 112 14.31 8.93 15.97
N MET A 113 14.57 7.68 15.60
CA MET A 113 14.98 6.63 16.53
C MET A 113 16.31 6.99 17.22
N SER A 114 17.27 7.56 16.49
CA SER A 114 18.53 8.04 17.08
C SER A 114 18.29 9.17 18.10
N GLY A 115 17.36 10.08 17.82
CA GLY A 115 16.95 11.12 18.76
C GLY A 115 16.34 10.53 20.03
N VAL A 116 15.41 9.58 19.88
CA VAL A 116 14.77 8.88 21.01
C VAL A 116 15.78 8.09 21.83
N VAL A 117 16.69 7.33 21.21
CA VAL A 117 17.72 6.56 21.91
C VAL A 117 18.64 7.47 22.72
N LYS A 118 19.03 8.64 22.19
CA LYS A 118 19.81 9.64 22.95
C LYS A 118 19.03 10.24 24.12
N ALA A 119 17.76 10.58 23.90
CA ALA A 119 16.89 11.09 24.96
C ALA A 119 16.69 10.04 26.07
N MET A 120 16.56 8.77 25.69
CA MET A 120 16.46 7.63 26.60
C MET A 120 17.78 7.41 27.36
N GLU A 121 18.95 7.47 26.71
CA GLU A 121 20.26 7.37 27.37
C GLU A 121 20.44 8.50 28.40
N SER A 122 20.02 9.71 28.06
CA SER A 122 20.04 10.86 28.99
C SER A 122 19.07 10.67 30.16
N ALA A 123 17.87 10.15 29.90
CA ALA A 123 16.88 9.86 30.93
C ALA A 123 17.38 8.76 31.87
N LEU A 124 17.94 7.67 31.33
CA LEU A 124 18.51 6.55 32.09
C LEU A 124 19.68 6.97 32.98
N ARG A 125 20.52 7.93 32.55
CA ARG A 125 21.55 8.54 33.43
C ARG A 125 20.97 9.34 34.60
N SER A 126 19.78 9.90 34.44
CA SER A 126 19.09 10.68 35.48
C SER A 126 18.10 9.86 36.33
N MET A 127 17.84 8.61 35.95
CA MET A 127 16.85 7.75 36.59
C MET A 127 17.50 7.01 37.76
N ASN A 128 17.34 7.56 38.97
CA ASN A 128 17.72 6.90 40.22
C ASN A 128 16.94 5.58 40.37
N LEU A 129 17.61 4.49 40.78
CA LEU A 129 17.03 3.14 40.92
C LEU A 129 15.74 3.10 41.77
N GLU A 130 15.60 3.98 42.77
CA GLU A 130 14.37 4.12 43.58
C GLU A 130 13.14 4.58 42.78
N LYS A 131 13.32 5.42 41.76
CA LYS A 131 12.21 5.87 40.90
C LYS A 131 11.78 4.81 39.91
N VAL A 132 12.67 3.87 39.56
CA VAL A 132 12.36 2.73 38.68
C VAL A 132 11.49 1.70 39.42
N GLN A 133 11.76 1.45 40.71
CA GLN A 133 10.88 0.63 41.55
C GLN A 133 9.46 1.20 41.62
N ASN A 134 9.31 2.49 41.95
CA ASN A 134 7.99 3.13 42.00
C ASN A 134 7.27 3.18 40.62
N LEU A 135 8.02 3.18 39.52
CA LEU A 135 7.45 3.15 38.17
C LEU A 135 6.95 1.76 37.79
N MET A 136 7.64 0.69 38.22
CA MET A 136 7.17 -0.69 38.02
C MET A 136 5.90 -0.97 38.81
N ASP A 137 5.80 -0.49 40.06
CA ASP A 137 4.57 -0.62 40.86
C ASP A 137 3.39 0.15 40.23
N ARG A 138 3.64 1.29 39.58
CA ARG A 138 2.60 2.01 38.82
C ARG A 138 2.26 1.34 37.49
N PHE A 139 3.24 0.76 36.80
CA PHE A 139 3.01 0.06 35.53
C PHE A 139 2.13 -1.17 35.72
N GLU A 140 2.33 -1.96 36.78
CA GLU A 140 1.43 -3.08 37.13
C GLU A 140 -0.01 -2.59 37.32
N LYS A 141 -0.19 -1.49 38.06
CA LYS A 141 -1.51 -0.92 38.34
C LYS A 141 -2.19 -0.32 37.10
N ASP A 142 -1.42 0.31 36.21
CA ASP A 142 -1.92 0.86 34.95
C ASP A 142 -2.24 -0.25 33.93
N PHE A 143 -1.48 -1.35 33.92
CA PHE A 143 -1.72 -2.50 33.04
C PHE A 143 -2.96 -3.30 33.47
N GLU A 144 -3.15 -3.50 34.78
CA GLU A 144 -4.36 -4.11 35.35
C GLU A 144 -5.61 -3.26 35.01
N ASN A 145 -5.52 -1.93 35.11
CA ASN A 145 -6.60 -1.04 34.71
C ASN A 145 -6.88 -1.07 33.20
N LEU A 146 -5.86 -1.22 32.36
CA LEU A 146 -6.03 -1.28 30.91
C LEU A 146 -6.71 -2.57 30.47
N ASP A 147 -6.42 -3.69 31.15
CA ASP A 147 -7.07 -4.97 30.89
C ASP A 147 -8.56 -4.95 31.33
N VAL A 148 -8.84 -4.38 32.50
CA VAL A 148 -10.22 -4.18 32.99
C VAL A 148 -11.00 -3.20 32.10
N GLN A 149 -10.36 -2.11 31.65
CA GLN A 149 -10.98 -1.12 30.77
C GLN A 149 -11.22 -1.70 29.37
N SER A 150 -10.30 -2.51 28.83
CA SER A 150 -10.48 -3.18 27.54
C SER A 150 -11.60 -4.20 27.60
N ALA A 151 -11.67 -5.01 28.66
CA ALA A 151 -12.78 -5.95 28.87
C ALA A 151 -14.15 -5.23 28.97
N THR A 152 -14.20 -4.08 29.65
CA THR A 152 -15.43 -3.27 29.77
C THR A 152 -15.79 -2.60 28.44
N MET A 153 -14.79 -2.13 27.68
CA MET A 153 -14.98 -1.50 26.38
C MET A 153 -15.41 -2.52 25.32
N GLU A 154 -14.79 -3.71 25.27
CA GLU A 154 -15.18 -4.84 24.41
C GLU A 154 -16.63 -5.27 24.66
N GLY A 155 -17.05 -5.35 25.93
CA GLY A 155 -18.44 -5.64 26.30
C GLY A 155 -19.44 -4.58 25.79
N SER A 156 -19.09 -3.29 25.90
CA SER A 156 -19.93 -2.18 25.43
C SER A 156 -19.94 -2.01 23.90
N MET A 157 -18.81 -2.27 23.24
CA MET A 157 -18.67 -2.23 21.78
C MET A 157 -19.35 -3.43 21.12
N THR A 158 -19.30 -4.63 21.72
CA THR A 158 -20.02 -5.82 21.22
C THR A 158 -21.53 -5.61 21.29
N ALA A 159 -22.03 -5.02 22.38
CA ALA A 159 -23.45 -4.66 22.50
C ALA A 159 -23.89 -3.62 21.45
N THR A 160 -23.02 -2.66 21.11
CA THR A 160 -23.31 -1.60 20.12
C THR A 160 -23.18 -2.08 18.67
N THR A 161 -22.21 -2.96 18.38
CA THR A 161 -21.99 -3.56 17.04
C THR A 161 -23.11 -4.53 16.67
N THR A 162 -23.64 -5.30 17.63
CA THR A 162 -24.76 -6.23 17.39
C THR A 162 -26.03 -5.51 16.89
N LEU A 163 -26.22 -4.24 17.29
CA LEU A 163 -27.35 -3.41 16.85
C LEU A 163 -27.15 -2.82 15.43
N ASN A 164 -25.92 -2.53 15.03
CA ASN A 164 -25.62 -1.86 13.75
C ASN A 164 -25.23 -2.81 12.62
N ALA A 165 -24.73 -4.00 12.93
CA ALA A 165 -24.36 -5.03 11.97
C ALA A 165 -24.93 -6.39 12.43
N PRO A 166 -26.22 -6.69 12.13
CA PRO A 166 -26.84 -7.95 12.53
C PRO A 166 -26.05 -9.13 11.98
N GLN A 167 -25.73 -10.11 12.83
CA GLN A 167 -24.93 -11.29 12.48
C GLN A 167 -25.40 -11.98 11.18
N ALA A 168 -26.71 -11.97 10.94
CA ALA A 168 -27.32 -12.53 9.73
C ALA A 168 -26.88 -11.83 8.43
N GLN A 169 -26.69 -10.51 8.45
CA GLN A 169 -26.25 -9.74 7.28
C GLN A 169 -24.76 -9.96 6.99
N VAL A 170 -23.95 -10.11 8.04
CA VAL A 170 -22.52 -10.44 7.91
C VAL A 170 -22.34 -11.85 7.34
N ASN A 171 -23.11 -12.82 7.84
CA ASN A 171 -23.08 -14.20 7.33
C ASN A 171 -23.54 -14.29 5.87
N ALA A 172 -24.57 -13.53 5.48
CA ALA A 172 -25.01 -13.47 4.08
C ALA A 172 -23.92 -12.89 3.15
N LEU A 173 -23.20 -11.86 3.58
CA LEU A 173 -22.09 -11.27 2.82
C LEU A 173 -20.91 -12.24 2.67
N ILE A 174 -20.57 -12.99 3.73
CA ILE A 174 -19.52 -14.01 3.70
C ILE A 174 -19.89 -15.14 2.75
N GLN A 175 -21.15 -15.55 2.72
CA GLN A 175 -21.65 -16.55 1.78
C GLN A 175 -21.56 -16.06 0.32
N GLU A 176 -21.98 -14.81 0.05
CA GLU A 176 -21.87 -14.21 -1.28
C GLU A 176 -20.40 -14.09 -1.76
N ALA A 177 -19.48 -13.73 -0.86
CA ALA A 177 -18.06 -13.66 -1.14
C ALA A 177 -17.45 -15.05 -1.38
N ALA A 178 -17.85 -16.04 -0.60
CA ALA A 178 -17.44 -17.44 -0.77
C ALA A 178 -17.94 -18.02 -2.11
N ASP A 179 -19.18 -17.72 -2.50
CA ASP A 179 -19.74 -18.14 -3.79
C ASP A 179 -18.98 -17.49 -4.96
N LYS A 180 -18.66 -16.19 -4.88
CA LYS A 180 -17.85 -15.50 -5.90
C LYS A 180 -16.43 -16.06 -6.01
N ALA A 181 -15.78 -16.32 -4.88
CA ALA A 181 -14.45 -16.92 -4.86
C ALA A 181 -14.45 -18.38 -5.35
N GLY A 182 -15.50 -19.15 -5.03
CA GLY A 182 -15.69 -20.52 -5.52
C GLY A 182 -15.97 -20.57 -7.03
N LEU A 183 -16.68 -19.58 -7.56
CA LEU A 183 -16.92 -19.42 -9.01
C LEU A 183 -15.67 -18.98 -9.78
N GLU A 184 -14.81 -18.12 -9.20
CA GLU A 184 -13.51 -17.77 -9.80
C GLU A 184 -12.54 -18.95 -9.82
N LEU A 185 -12.45 -19.74 -8.73
CA LEU A 185 -11.60 -20.93 -8.68
C LEU A 185 -12.04 -22.00 -9.70
N ASN A 186 -13.34 -22.05 -10.02
CA ASN A 186 -13.90 -22.93 -11.06
C ASN A 186 -13.74 -22.35 -12.48
N MET A 187 -13.47 -21.05 -12.64
CA MET A 187 -13.19 -20.40 -13.94
C MET A 187 -11.69 -20.41 -14.31
N GLU A 188 -10.78 -20.48 -13.34
CA GLU A 188 -9.33 -20.61 -13.59
C GLU A 188 -8.87 -22.03 -13.94
N MET A 189 -9.75 -23.03 -13.87
CA MET A 189 -9.50 -24.36 -14.46
C MET A 189 -10.19 -24.49 -15.84
N PRO A 190 -9.45 -24.58 -16.95
CA PRO A 190 -10.05 -24.86 -18.26
C PRO A 190 -10.65 -26.27 -18.26
N SER A 191 -11.85 -26.38 -18.82
CA SER A 191 -12.71 -27.56 -18.80
C SER A 191 -12.00 -28.89 -19.05
N THR A 192 -12.02 -29.78 -18.06
CA THR A 192 -12.03 -31.23 -18.29
C THR A 192 -13.39 -31.76 -17.86
N ALA A 193 -14.17 -32.25 -18.82
CA ALA A 193 -15.51 -32.75 -18.58
C ALA A 193 -15.54 -33.98 -17.63
N SER A 194 -16.61 -34.04 -16.84
CA SER A 194 -17.24 -35.21 -16.20
C SER A 194 -16.51 -35.89 -15.03
N ILE A 195 -17.08 -35.74 -13.82
CA ILE A 195 -17.63 -36.84 -13.01
C ILE A 195 -18.60 -36.23 -11.98
N GLY A 196 -19.80 -36.82 -11.88
CA GLY A 196 -20.90 -36.33 -11.06
C GLY A 196 -20.63 -36.39 -9.56
N GLY A 197 -21.25 -35.45 -8.85
CA GLY A 197 -21.25 -35.39 -7.39
C GLY A 197 -22.16 -34.27 -6.92
N LYS A 198 -23.40 -34.62 -6.59
CA LYS A 198 -24.41 -33.76 -5.98
C LYS A 198 -23.88 -33.27 -4.61
N VAL A 199 -23.41 -32.03 -4.53
CA VAL A 199 -23.16 -31.37 -3.23
C VAL A 199 -24.41 -30.57 -2.87
N SER A 200 -25.23 -31.18 -2.03
CA SER A 200 -26.37 -30.56 -1.36
C SER A 200 -26.14 -30.71 0.14
N THR A 201 -25.28 -29.90 0.75
CA THR A 201 -25.00 -29.95 2.19
C THR A 201 -24.57 -28.57 2.72
N SER A 202 -25.49 -27.62 2.77
CA SER A 202 -25.29 -26.35 3.51
C SER A 202 -26.61 -25.72 3.97
N ALA A 203 -27.71 -25.98 3.27
CA ALA A 203 -29.04 -25.49 3.66
C ALA A 203 -29.66 -26.31 4.82
N ALA A 204 -29.42 -27.62 4.88
CA ALA A 204 -30.07 -28.50 5.86
C ALA A 204 -29.54 -28.33 7.30
N GLU A 205 -28.25 -27.99 7.47
CA GLU A 205 -27.65 -27.84 8.81
C GLU A 205 -28.09 -26.54 9.50
N ASN A 206 -28.40 -25.50 8.72
CA ASN A 206 -28.89 -24.21 9.26
C ASN A 206 -30.33 -24.31 9.77
N ASP A 207 -31.19 -25.10 9.12
CA ASP A 207 -32.56 -25.31 9.56
C ASP A 207 -32.62 -26.12 10.88
N GLU A 208 -31.76 -27.14 11.04
CA GLU A 208 -31.70 -27.95 12.26
C GLU A 208 -31.23 -27.14 13.49
N LEU A 209 -30.22 -26.27 13.30
CA LEU A 209 -29.74 -25.37 14.35
C LEU A 209 -30.79 -24.33 14.76
N THR A 210 -31.53 -23.80 13.79
CA THR A 210 -32.62 -22.83 14.03
C THR A 210 -33.76 -23.49 14.81
N GLN A 211 -34.07 -24.74 14.49
CA GLN A 211 -35.12 -25.51 15.18
C GLN A 211 -34.71 -25.91 16.61
N ARG A 212 -33.44 -26.25 16.84
CA ARG A 212 -32.89 -26.50 18.19
C ARG A 212 -32.88 -25.24 19.07
N LEU A 213 -32.53 -24.09 18.51
CA LEU A 213 -32.55 -22.81 19.24
C LEU A 213 -33.97 -22.37 19.61
N ALA A 214 -34.95 -22.65 18.75
CA ALA A 214 -36.36 -22.41 19.05
C ALA A 214 -36.88 -23.31 20.18
N ALA A 215 -36.50 -24.59 20.19
CA ALA A 215 -36.87 -25.54 21.24
C ALA A 215 -36.27 -25.19 22.62
N LEU A 216 -35.05 -24.64 22.66
CA LEU A 216 -34.41 -24.16 23.89
C LEU A 216 -34.99 -22.85 24.45
N ARG A 217 -35.79 -22.13 23.67
CA ARG A 217 -36.48 -20.89 24.10
C ARG A 217 -37.89 -21.14 24.64
N GLN A 218 -38.41 -22.36 24.50
CA GLN A 218 -39.74 -22.76 24.98
C GLN A 218 -39.72 -23.57 26.29
N ASN A 219 -38.54 -23.86 26.84
CA ASN A 219 -38.34 -24.33 28.22
C ASN A 219 -37.74 -23.21 29.06
#